data_AF-A0A812JCD6-F1
#
_entry.id   AF-A0A812JCD6-F1
#
_cell.length_a   1.000
_cell.length_b   1.000
_cell.length_c   1.000
_cell.angle_alpha   90.00
_cell.angle_beta   90.00
_cell.angle_gamma   90.00
#
_symmetry.space_group_name_H-M   'P 1'
#
loop_
_entity.id
_entity.type
_entity.pdbx_description
1 polymer ?
#
loop_
_entity_poly.entity_id
_entity_poly.type
_entity_poly.pdbx_seq_one_letter_code
_entity_poly.pdbx_strand_id
1 'polypeptide(L)'
;MAARADPFLTDVEVPDYKATAAMAEAARREHMVSQEVAVLIFTPWTCYVVMVLAFALPPPGFLSSLLAGASWIASLFVARQAYERHLRGASPVYKLLALMVLLSCVAGPLVGMHIEQREMASYWMHKNGVTYRDVAPTKPSDAYQDASILDFSASTRLDLQRTLGVRSPGTGMTYCIAPVIDVSSSSEHVNYFAADVNCCEPRRSFLCGDTAKASARTGVVLPSKSSVHAAERWDHFFKAAQQAAEVYGWQLPERPIFVRWFQDAEGVQSELLHQGLVETFVQCFAGLCAAVIVAMWLHWSLSYYVQDKKHADRGRAAASRYTT
;
A
#
# COMPACT_ATOMS: atom_id res chain seq x y z
N MET A 1 42.06 48.88 70.57
CA MET A 1 40.74 49.10 69.98
C MET A 1 40.45 47.93 69.06
N ALA A 2 39.61 46.98 69.49
CA ALA A 2 39.23 45.82 68.69
C ALA A 2 38.02 46.20 67.82
N ALA A 3 38.15 46.05 66.50
CA ALA A 3 37.07 46.31 65.56
C ALA A 3 35.98 45.25 65.72
N ARG A 4 34.74 45.71 65.95
CA ARG A 4 33.53 44.90 66.11
C ARG A 4 33.08 44.50 64.70
N ALA A 5 33.08 43.20 64.39
CA ALA A 5 32.57 42.70 63.12
C ALA A 5 31.05 42.84 63.08
N ASP A 6 30.52 43.45 62.02
CA ASP A 6 29.08 43.67 61.84
C ASP A 6 28.35 42.36 61.51
N PRO A 7 27.36 41.94 62.32
CA PRO A 7 26.67 40.65 62.17
C PRO A 7 25.62 40.62 61.03
N PHE A 8 25.57 41.64 60.17
CA PHE A 8 24.56 41.79 59.12
C PHE A 8 25.08 41.56 57.68
N LEU A 9 26.35 41.19 57.51
CA LEU A 9 26.85 40.62 56.25
C LEU A 9 26.47 39.13 56.22
N THR A 10 25.18 38.85 56.03
CA THR A 10 24.76 37.55 55.53
C THR A 10 25.29 37.40 54.12
N ASP A 11 26.04 36.32 53.85
CA ASP A 11 26.55 35.98 52.54
C ASP A 11 25.44 36.11 51.48
N VAL A 12 25.47 37.21 50.73
CA VAL A 12 24.61 37.37 49.56
C VAL A 12 25.17 36.40 48.53
N GLU A 13 24.54 35.24 48.39
CA GLU A 13 24.84 34.25 47.37
C GLU A 13 24.75 34.95 46.00
N VAL A 14 25.89 35.32 45.43
CA VAL A 14 25.93 35.92 44.09
C VAL A 14 25.64 34.79 43.11
N PRO A 15 24.53 34.83 42.36
CA PRO A 15 24.20 33.75 41.43
C PRO A 15 25.30 33.61 40.39
N ASP A 16 25.82 32.39 40.22
CA ASP A 16 26.85 32.08 39.24
C ASP A 16 26.29 32.22 37.82
N TYR A 17 26.45 33.40 37.25
CA TYR A 17 25.98 33.75 35.91
C TYR A 17 26.58 32.87 34.81
N LYS A 18 27.75 32.24 35.04
CA LYS A 18 28.37 31.34 34.05
C LYS A 18 27.69 29.99 34.05
N ALA A 19 27.34 29.47 35.23
CA ALA A 19 26.59 28.23 35.35
C ALA A 19 25.21 28.36 34.69
N THR A 20 24.50 29.46 34.91
CA THR A 20 23.18 29.69 34.30
C THR A 20 23.24 29.86 32.78
N ALA A 21 24.25 30.56 32.25
CA ALA A 21 24.46 30.69 30.81
C ALA A 21 24.80 29.35 30.14
N ALA A 22 25.67 28.55 30.75
CA ALA A 22 26.03 27.22 30.24
C ALA A 22 24.83 26.26 30.24
N MET A 23 23.99 26.29 31.28
CA MET A 23 22.75 25.51 31.34
C MET A 23 21.75 25.94 30.25
N ALA A 24 21.60 27.25 30.02
CA ALA A 24 20.73 27.77 28.97
C ALA A 24 21.20 27.36 27.56
N GLU A 25 22.52 27.37 27.31
CA GLU A 25 23.09 26.90 26.05
C GLU A 25 22.91 25.40 25.84
N ALA A 26 23.06 24.59 26.89
CA ALA A 26 22.83 23.14 26.83
C ALA A 26 21.36 22.83 26.49
N ALA A 27 20.41 23.45 27.18
CA ALA A 27 18.99 23.29 26.90
C ALA A 27 18.62 23.71 25.47
N ARG A 28 19.22 24.80 24.95
CA ARG A 28 19.00 25.25 23.57
C ARG A 28 19.52 24.24 22.54
N ARG A 29 20.64 23.57 22.82
CA ARG A 29 21.20 22.53 21.94
C ARG A 29 20.34 21.28 21.93
N GLU A 30 19.87 20.82 23.09
CA GLU A 30 18.98 19.66 23.19
C GLU A 30 17.68 19.87 22.41
N HIS A 31 17.08 21.06 22.54
CA HIS A 31 15.88 21.43 21.79
C HIS A 31 16.12 21.47 20.27
N MET A 32 17.28 21.98 19.84
CA MET A 32 17.64 21.99 18.41
C MET A 32 17.81 20.58 17.86
N VAL A 33 18.43 19.68 18.62
CA VAL A 33 18.64 18.27 18.23
C VAL A 33 17.31 17.52 18.13
N SER A 34 16.40 17.69 19.09
CA SER A 34 15.09 17.03 19.05
C SER A 34 14.25 17.49 17.85
N GLN A 35 14.31 18.79 17.51
CA GLN A 35 13.67 19.33 16.32
C GLN A 35 14.26 18.75 15.02
N GLU A 36 15.57 18.63 14.92
CA GLU A 36 16.23 18.05 13.73
C GLU A 36 15.83 16.58 13.51
N VAL A 37 15.80 15.78 14.57
CA VAL A 37 15.39 14.37 14.51
C VAL A 37 13.91 14.25 14.13
N ALA A 38 13.03 15.07 14.73
CA ALA A 38 11.61 15.05 14.40
C ALA A 38 11.36 15.41 12.92
N VAL A 39 12.04 16.43 12.39
CA VAL A 39 11.93 16.82 10.98
C VAL A 39 12.46 15.70 10.07
N LEU A 40 13.57 15.04 10.45
CA LEU A 40 14.15 13.93 9.69
C LEU A 40 13.23 12.70 9.62
N ILE A 41 12.37 12.49 10.62
CA ILE A 41 11.41 11.38 10.64
C ILE A 41 10.11 11.79 9.91
N PHE A 42 9.45 12.84 10.38
CA PHE A 42 8.08 13.12 9.98
C PHE A 42 7.97 13.68 8.57
N THR A 43 8.92 14.49 8.09
CA THR A 43 8.84 15.08 6.75
C THR A 43 8.95 14.05 5.62
N PRO A 44 9.95 13.15 5.56
CA PRO A 44 9.98 12.14 4.50
C PRO A 44 8.84 11.12 4.64
N TRP A 45 8.39 10.82 5.87
CA TRP A 45 7.24 9.95 6.09
C TRP A 45 5.94 10.58 5.58
N THR A 46 5.66 11.86 5.85
CA THR A 46 4.45 12.52 5.34
C THR A 46 4.46 12.60 3.81
N CYS A 47 5.60 12.93 3.20
CA CYS A 47 5.75 12.86 1.74
C CYS A 47 5.46 11.45 1.21
N TYR A 48 5.99 10.42 1.85
CA TYR A 48 5.72 9.02 1.49
C TYR A 48 4.21 8.70 1.58
N VAL A 49 3.55 9.01 2.70
CA VAL A 49 2.12 8.74 2.89
C VAL A 49 1.28 9.47 1.85
N VAL A 50 1.54 10.75 1.59
CA VAL A 50 0.82 11.52 0.57
C VAL A 50 0.95 10.85 -0.81
N MET A 51 2.15 10.37 -1.15
CA MET A 51 2.38 9.68 -2.42
C MET A 51 1.68 8.32 -2.48
N VAL A 52 1.74 7.52 -1.41
CA VAL A 52 1.00 6.25 -1.33
C VAL A 52 -0.49 6.51 -1.52
N LEU A 53 -1.07 7.47 -0.79
CA LEU A 53 -2.49 7.78 -0.89
C LEU A 53 -2.88 8.30 -2.27
N ALA A 54 -2.06 9.14 -2.90
CA ALA A 54 -2.34 9.69 -4.23
C ALA A 54 -2.35 8.63 -5.34
N PHE A 55 -1.56 7.56 -5.21
CA PHE A 55 -1.49 6.48 -6.19
C PHE A 55 -2.39 5.28 -5.86
N ALA A 56 -2.66 5.01 -4.58
CA ALA A 56 -3.39 3.81 -4.16
C ALA A 56 -4.92 3.96 -4.23
N LEU A 57 -5.46 5.08 -3.74
CA LEU A 57 -6.89 5.19 -3.44
C LEU A 57 -7.75 5.79 -4.56
N PRO A 58 -7.33 6.85 -5.28
CA PRO A 58 -8.18 7.49 -6.27
C PRO A 58 -8.54 6.55 -7.43
N PRO A 59 -9.72 6.73 -8.06
CA PRO A 59 -10.04 6.00 -9.27
C PRO A 59 -9.04 6.34 -10.38
N PRO A 60 -8.69 5.39 -11.27
CA PRO A 60 -7.84 5.67 -12.41
C PRO A 60 -8.51 6.71 -13.31
N GLY A 61 -7.80 7.80 -13.61
CA GLY A 61 -8.35 8.92 -14.36
C GLY A 61 -7.42 10.12 -14.44
N PHE A 62 -7.86 11.13 -15.19
CA PHE A 62 -7.09 12.36 -15.37
C PHE A 62 -6.89 13.13 -14.07
N LEU A 63 -7.94 13.25 -13.24
CA LEU A 63 -7.88 13.97 -11.97
C LEU A 63 -6.92 13.31 -10.97
N SER A 64 -6.92 11.98 -10.87
CA SER A 64 -5.97 11.26 -10.01
C SER A 64 -4.53 11.41 -10.49
N SER A 65 -4.32 11.39 -11.81
CA SER A 65 -2.99 11.64 -12.41
C SER A 65 -2.48 13.07 -12.11
N LEU A 66 -3.37 14.08 -12.16
CA LEU A 66 -3.04 15.44 -11.76
C LEU A 66 -2.70 15.55 -10.27
N LEU A 67 -3.48 14.92 -9.38
CA LEU A 67 -3.22 14.92 -7.94
C LEU A 67 -1.89 14.23 -7.60
N ALA A 68 -1.60 13.11 -8.25
CA ALA A 68 -0.32 12.41 -8.14
C ALA A 68 0.84 13.28 -8.61
N GLY A 69 0.71 13.93 -9.77
CA GLY A 69 1.72 14.86 -10.31
C GLY A 69 1.95 16.07 -9.39
N ALA A 70 0.88 16.67 -8.85
CA ALA A 70 0.97 17.78 -7.91
C ALA A 70 1.67 17.37 -6.61
N SER A 71 1.38 16.19 -6.09
CA SER A 71 2.02 15.62 -4.89
C SER A 71 3.51 15.37 -5.10
N TRP A 72 3.89 14.91 -6.30
CA TRP A 72 5.29 14.79 -6.72
C TRP A 72 6.00 16.13 -6.74
N ILE A 73 5.44 17.13 -7.42
CA ILE A 73 6.03 18.47 -7.52
C ILE A 73 6.19 19.10 -6.14
N ALA A 74 5.17 18.98 -5.27
CA ALA A 74 5.23 19.49 -3.90
C ALA A 74 6.36 18.83 -3.09
N SER A 75 6.53 17.51 -3.21
CA SER A 75 7.60 16.77 -2.51
C SER A 75 8.99 17.13 -3.04
N LEU A 76 9.14 17.33 -4.35
CA LEU A 76 10.39 17.84 -4.95
C LEU A 76 10.72 19.26 -4.48
N PHE A 77 9.71 20.11 -4.29
CA PHE A 77 9.91 21.45 -3.74
C PHE A 77 10.38 21.40 -2.28
N VAL A 78 9.83 20.50 -1.47
CA VAL A 78 10.31 20.26 -0.09
C VAL A 78 11.76 19.78 -0.08
N ALA A 79 12.11 18.82 -0.93
CA ALA A 79 13.49 18.33 -1.06
C ALA A 79 14.46 19.46 -1.48
N ARG A 80 14.06 20.29 -2.44
CA ARG A 80 14.83 21.45 -2.89
C ARG A 80 15.03 22.45 -1.76
N GLN A 81 13.98 22.81 -1.02
CA GLN A 81 14.10 23.74 0.12
C GLN A 81 15.02 23.21 1.21
N ALA A 82 14.94 21.91 1.53
CA ALA A 82 15.84 21.27 2.49
C ALA A 82 17.30 21.37 1.99
N TYR A 83 17.55 21.08 0.72
CA TYR A 83 18.89 21.20 0.13
C TYR A 83 19.41 22.64 0.10
N GLU A 84 18.57 23.62 -0.26
CA GLU A 84 18.93 25.04 -0.23
C GLU A 84 19.27 25.53 1.19
N ARG A 85 18.55 25.06 2.22
CA ARG A 85 18.90 25.35 3.62
C ARG A 85 20.28 24.82 3.98
N HIS A 86 20.63 23.62 3.54
CA HIS A 86 21.98 23.07 3.71
C HIS A 86 23.04 23.95 3.04
N LEU A 87 22.81 24.38 1.79
CA LEU A 87 23.75 25.24 1.06
C LEU A 87 23.95 26.62 1.73
N ARG A 88 22.95 27.13 2.45
CA ARG A 88 23.05 28.37 3.24
C ARG A 88 23.80 28.20 4.58
N GLY A 89 24.41 27.03 4.81
CA GLY A 89 25.20 26.75 6.01
C GLY A 89 24.40 26.17 7.18
N ALA A 90 23.16 25.72 6.96
CA ALA A 90 22.44 24.97 7.98
C ALA A 90 23.08 23.58 8.22
N SER A 91 22.64 22.91 9.29
CA SER A 91 23.09 21.58 9.70
C SER A 91 23.13 20.59 8.51
N PRO A 92 24.14 19.70 8.43
CA PRO A 92 24.22 18.67 7.39
C PRO A 92 23.02 17.70 7.40
N VAL A 93 22.22 17.67 8.48
CA VAL A 93 20.96 16.94 8.56
C VAL A 93 20.00 17.33 7.42
N TYR A 94 19.99 18.59 6.99
CA TYR A 94 19.11 19.04 5.90
C TYR A 94 19.47 18.44 4.53
N LYS A 95 20.74 18.06 4.30
CA LYS A 95 21.16 17.32 3.10
C LYS A 95 20.60 15.90 3.12
N LEU A 96 20.67 15.23 4.28
CA LEU A 96 20.12 13.89 4.48
C LEU A 96 18.59 13.90 4.37
N LEU A 97 17.93 14.93 4.92
CA LEU A 97 16.50 15.15 4.77
C LEU A 97 16.09 15.24 3.30
N ALA A 98 16.78 16.05 2.49
CA ALA A 98 16.51 16.16 1.06
C ALA A 98 16.62 14.80 0.35
N LEU A 99 17.66 14.02 0.66
CA LEU A 99 17.84 12.68 0.12
C LEU A 99 16.70 11.72 0.52
N MET A 100 16.31 11.72 1.80
CA MET A 100 15.21 10.87 2.29
C MET A 100 13.89 11.21 1.62
N VAL A 101 13.59 12.50 1.42
CA VAL A 101 12.38 12.93 0.69
C VAL A 101 12.42 12.43 -0.76
N LEU A 102 13.57 12.48 -1.44
CA LEU A 102 13.69 11.93 -2.80
C LEU A 102 13.46 10.42 -2.85
N LEU A 103 13.96 9.66 -1.85
CA LEU A 103 13.67 8.23 -1.75
C LEU A 103 12.18 7.97 -1.50
N SER A 104 11.54 8.75 -0.62
CA SER A 104 10.09 8.70 -0.41
C SER A 104 9.31 8.98 -1.68
N CYS A 105 9.77 9.90 -2.53
CA CYS A 105 9.14 10.18 -3.83
C CYS A 105 9.15 8.98 -4.76
N VAL A 106 10.13 8.08 -4.66
CA VAL A 106 10.18 6.85 -5.48
C VAL A 106 9.43 5.71 -4.81
N ALA A 107 9.64 5.50 -3.51
CA ALA A 107 9.05 4.40 -2.77
C ALA A 107 7.52 4.52 -2.66
N GLY A 108 7.00 5.73 -2.38
CA GLY A 108 5.57 5.96 -2.20
C GLY A 108 4.73 5.55 -3.41
N PRO A 109 5.04 6.02 -4.64
CA PRO A 109 4.33 5.63 -5.84
C PRO A 109 4.43 4.14 -6.17
N LEU A 110 5.59 3.51 -5.95
CA LEU A 110 5.74 2.06 -6.18
C LEU A 110 4.81 1.26 -5.27
N VAL A 111 4.76 1.61 -3.98
CA VAL A 111 3.86 0.98 -3.02
C VAL A 111 2.40 1.31 -3.34
N GLY A 112 2.09 2.56 -3.68
CA GLY A 112 0.74 2.99 -4.05
C GLY A 112 0.20 2.25 -5.28
N MET A 113 1.00 2.13 -6.34
CA MET A 113 0.66 1.34 -7.54
C MET A 113 0.50 -0.15 -7.23
N HIS A 114 1.30 -0.69 -6.31
CA HIS A 114 1.14 -2.08 -5.89
C HIS A 114 -0.22 -2.32 -5.20
N ILE A 115 -0.61 -1.43 -4.29
CA ILE A 115 -1.92 -1.49 -3.61
C ILE A 115 -3.06 -1.33 -4.62
N GLU A 116 -2.90 -0.39 -5.56
CA GLU A 116 -3.88 -0.17 -6.63
C GLU A 116 -4.10 -1.43 -7.46
N GLN A 117 -3.03 -2.03 -7.98
CA GLN A 117 -3.13 -3.20 -8.85
C GLN A 117 -3.68 -4.46 -8.16
N ARG A 118 -3.49 -4.58 -6.85
CA ARG A 118 -3.96 -5.75 -6.09
C ARG A 118 -5.42 -5.62 -5.67
N GLU A 119 -5.78 -4.49 -5.07
CA GLU A 119 -7.08 -4.35 -4.39
C GLU A 119 -7.96 -3.26 -5.01
N MET A 120 -7.43 -2.02 -5.12
CA MET A 120 -8.26 -0.86 -5.45
C MET A 120 -8.72 -0.81 -6.92
N ALA A 121 -7.92 -1.34 -7.86
CA ALA A 121 -8.32 -1.45 -9.27
C ALA A 121 -9.57 -2.30 -9.42
N SER A 122 -9.62 -3.43 -8.71
CA SER A 122 -10.81 -4.29 -8.66
C SER A 122 -11.97 -3.56 -8.00
N TYR A 123 -11.76 -2.91 -6.85
CA TYR A 123 -12.82 -2.12 -6.20
C TYR A 123 -13.44 -1.07 -7.12
N TRP A 124 -12.62 -0.26 -7.81
CA TRP A 124 -13.12 0.78 -8.71
C TRP A 124 -13.82 0.21 -9.95
N MET A 125 -13.34 -0.90 -10.49
CA MET A 125 -14.02 -1.61 -11.57
C MET A 125 -15.43 -2.05 -11.15
N HIS A 126 -15.59 -2.59 -9.94
CA HIS A 126 -16.91 -3.02 -9.45
C HIS A 126 -17.81 -1.84 -9.08
N LYS A 127 -17.25 -0.76 -8.54
CA LYS A 127 -18.00 0.40 -8.13
C LYS A 127 -18.51 1.24 -9.30
N ASN A 128 -17.67 1.43 -10.33
CA ASN A 128 -17.99 2.28 -11.48
C ASN A 128 -18.48 1.47 -12.70
N GLY A 129 -18.42 0.14 -12.65
CA GLY A 129 -18.75 -0.72 -13.77
C GLY A 129 -20.25 -0.92 -13.95
N VAL A 130 -20.60 -1.54 -15.09
CA VAL A 130 -22.00 -1.78 -15.44
C VAL A 130 -22.52 -2.99 -14.66
N THR A 131 -23.75 -2.88 -14.15
CA THR A 131 -24.48 -4.00 -13.55
C THR A 131 -25.61 -4.42 -14.48
N TYR A 132 -25.61 -5.68 -14.89
CA TYR A 132 -26.71 -6.26 -15.68
C TYR A 132 -27.60 -7.11 -14.77
N ARG A 133 -28.90 -7.10 -15.04
CA ARG A 133 -29.91 -7.85 -14.27
C ARG A 133 -30.68 -8.79 -15.17
N ASP A 134 -31.20 -9.87 -14.56
CA ASP A 134 -31.95 -10.92 -15.22
C ASP A 134 -31.19 -11.54 -16.41
N VAL A 135 -29.88 -11.75 -16.21
CA VAL A 135 -29.01 -12.32 -17.25
C VAL A 135 -29.24 -13.83 -17.30
N ALA A 136 -29.70 -14.32 -18.45
CA ALA A 136 -29.84 -15.75 -18.68
C ALA A 136 -28.47 -16.38 -19.03
N PRO A 137 -28.07 -17.53 -18.43
CA PRO A 137 -26.78 -18.17 -18.69
C PRO A 137 -26.59 -18.63 -20.15
N THR A 138 -27.70 -18.80 -20.87
CA THR A 138 -27.74 -19.17 -22.29
C THR A 138 -27.38 -18.02 -23.22
N LYS A 139 -27.38 -16.77 -22.74
CA LYS A 139 -27.01 -15.61 -23.55
C LYS A 139 -25.49 -15.57 -23.76
N PRO A 140 -25.02 -15.19 -24.96
CA PRO A 140 -23.59 -15.16 -25.28
C PRO A 140 -22.85 -14.17 -24.36
N SER A 141 -21.67 -14.58 -23.87
CA SER A 141 -20.85 -13.76 -22.98
C SER A 141 -20.31 -12.50 -23.66
N ASP A 142 -20.22 -12.46 -24.99
CA ASP A 142 -19.77 -11.29 -25.74
C ASP A 142 -20.64 -10.04 -25.51
N ALA A 143 -21.92 -10.23 -25.19
CA ALA A 143 -22.84 -9.12 -24.91
C ALA A 143 -22.63 -8.45 -23.55
N TYR A 144 -21.79 -9.05 -22.67
CA TYR A 144 -21.62 -8.62 -21.28
C TYR A 144 -20.15 -8.48 -20.87
N GLN A 145 -19.23 -8.27 -21.82
CA GLN A 145 -17.78 -8.17 -21.54
C GLN A 145 -17.39 -6.93 -20.72
N ASP A 146 -18.24 -5.92 -20.67
CA ASP A 146 -18.08 -4.69 -19.87
C ASP A 146 -18.79 -4.77 -18.51
N ALA A 147 -19.42 -5.91 -18.21
CA ALA A 147 -20.09 -6.12 -16.93
C ALA A 147 -19.07 -6.17 -15.79
N SER A 148 -19.43 -5.52 -14.69
CA SER A 148 -18.76 -5.68 -13.41
C SER A 148 -19.53 -6.59 -12.46
N ILE A 149 -20.87 -6.55 -12.56
CA ILE A 149 -21.79 -7.36 -11.78
C ILE A 149 -22.84 -7.92 -12.73
N LEU A 150 -23.08 -9.21 -12.63
CA LEU A 150 -24.15 -9.93 -13.33
C LEU A 150 -25.12 -10.48 -12.29
N ASP A 151 -26.32 -9.94 -12.23
CA ASP A 151 -27.42 -10.55 -11.48
C ASP A 151 -28.18 -11.47 -12.43
N PHE A 152 -27.99 -12.78 -12.22
CA PHE A 152 -28.52 -13.80 -13.11
C PHE A 152 -30.03 -14.00 -12.91
N SER A 153 -30.70 -14.54 -13.93
CA SER A 153 -32.13 -14.84 -13.88
C SER A 153 -32.47 -15.82 -12.73
N ALA A 154 -33.73 -15.81 -12.28
CA ALA A 154 -34.17 -16.68 -11.18
C ALA A 154 -34.05 -18.20 -11.47
N SER A 155 -33.98 -18.60 -12.74
CA SER A 155 -33.76 -19.97 -13.18
C SER A 155 -32.28 -20.40 -13.14
N THR A 156 -31.37 -19.51 -12.76
CA THR A 156 -29.93 -19.77 -12.80
C THR A 156 -29.43 -20.47 -11.54
N ARG A 157 -28.52 -21.44 -11.72
CA ARG A 157 -27.77 -22.07 -10.63
C ARG A 157 -26.37 -22.48 -11.09
N LEU A 158 -25.52 -22.82 -10.13
CA LEU A 158 -24.25 -23.49 -10.41
C LEU A 158 -24.46 -24.99 -10.61
N ASP A 159 -23.77 -25.57 -11.58
CA ASP A 159 -23.66 -27.02 -11.69
C ASP A 159 -22.50 -27.55 -10.84
N LEU A 160 -22.82 -27.92 -9.59
CA LEU A 160 -21.82 -28.43 -8.65
C LEU A 160 -21.34 -29.85 -8.98
N GLN A 161 -21.99 -30.56 -9.91
CA GLN A 161 -21.59 -31.90 -10.33
C GLN A 161 -20.52 -31.89 -11.43
N ARG A 162 -20.46 -30.82 -12.21
CA ARG A 162 -19.49 -30.65 -13.30
C ARG A 162 -18.49 -29.55 -12.97
N THR A 163 -17.77 -29.72 -11.87
CA THR A 163 -16.75 -28.76 -11.40
C THR A 163 -15.35 -29.23 -11.80
N LEU A 164 -14.40 -28.31 -11.90
CA LEU A 164 -12.99 -28.65 -12.17
C LEU A 164 -12.05 -27.73 -11.38
N GLY A 165 -10.99 -28.32 -10.84
CA GLY A 165 -9.88 -27.61 -10.23
C GLY A 165 -8.56 -27.92 -10.94
N VAL A 166 -7.79 -26.89 -11.29
CA VAL A 166 -6.46 -27.02 -11.90
C VAL A 166 -5.41 -26.40 -11.00
N ARG A 167 -4.40 -27.18 -10.61
CA ARG A 167 -3.30 -26.70 -9.77
C ARG A 167 -2.25 -25.99 -10.62
N SER A 168 -1.94 -24.74 -10.29
CA SER A 168 -0.85 -24.00 -10.93
C SER A 168 0.50 -24.45 -10.34
N PRO A 169 1.47 -24.89 -11.16
CA PRO A 169 2.76 -25.37 -10.68
C PRO A 169 3.63 -24.28 -10.04
N GLY A 170 3.43 -23.01 -10.42
CA GLY A 170 4.21 -21.88 -9.90
C GLY A 170 3.75 -21.41 -8.52
N THR A 171 2.44 -21.20 -8.36
CA THR A 171 1.87 -20.63 -7.13
C THR A 171 1.42 -21.68 -6.12
N GLY A 172 1.24 -22.94 -6.56
CA GLY A 172 0.66 -24.00 -5.74
C GLY A 172 -0.85 -23.83 -5.48
N MET A 173 -1.47 -22.79 -6.03
CA MET A 173 -2.91 -22.54 -5.91
C MET A 173 -3.71 -23.45 -6.86
N THR A 174 -4.89 -23.87 -6.41
CA THR A 174 -5.85 -24.63 -7.22
C THR A 174 -6.91 -23.68 -7.74
N TYR A 175 -6.97 -23.49 -9.05
CA TYR A 175 -7.94 -22.64 -9.73
C TYR A 175 -9.19 -23.45 -10.00
N CYS A 176 -10.27 -23.08 -9.33
CA CYS A 176 -11.53 -23.79 -9.31
C CYS A 176 -12.56 -23.10 -10.18
N ILE A 177 -13.32 -23.88 -10.94
CA ILE A 177 -14.44 -23.39 -11.71
C ILE A 177 -15.68 -24.27 -11.55
N ALA A 178 -16.85 -23.64 -11.65
CA ALA A 178 -18.16 -24.27 -11.73
C ALA A 178 -18.99 -23.55 -12.80
N PRO A 179 -19.61 -24.27 -13.76
CA PRO A 179 -20.38 -23.64 -14.82
C PRO A 179 -21.68 -23.06 -14.25
N VAL A 180 -22.07 -21.90 -14.76
CA VAL A 180 -23.36 -21.29 -14.46
C VAL A 180 -24.35 -21.77 -15.53
N ILE A 181 -25.43 -22.40 -15.10
CA ILE A 181 -26.42 -23.03 -15.98
C ILE A 181 -27.84 -22.57 -15.65
N ASP A 182 -28.73 -22.68 -16.61
CA ASP A 182 -30.17 -22.55 -16.37
C ASP A 182 -30.74 -23.93 -15.99
N VAL A 183 -31.60 -23.98 -14.96
CA VAL A 183 -32.28 -25.21 -14.51
C VAL A 183 -33.08 -25.87 -15.63
N SER A 184 -33.64 -25.07 -16.54
CA SER A 184 -34.55 -25.51 -17.60
C SER A 184 -33.84 -25.94 -18.89
N SER A 185 -32.53 -25.68 -19.03
CA SER A 185 -31.79 -25.99 -20.25
C SER A 185 -30.45 -26.68 -19.95
N SER A 186 -30.25 -27.88 -20.49
CA SER A 186 -28.93 -28.47 -20.59
C SER A 186 -28.25 -27.93 -21.86
N SER A 187 -27.62 -26.77 -21.79
CA SER A 187 -26.82 -26.28 -22.91
C SER A 187 -25.46 -26.96 -22.92
N GLU A 188 -25.06 -27.46 -24.10
CA GLU A 188 -23.66 -27.86 -24.36
C GLU A 188 -22.73 -26.62 -24.37
N HIS A 189 -23.30 -25.44 -24.60
CA HIS A 189 -22.62 -24.16 -24.54
C HIS A 189 -22.61 -23.61 -23.10
N VAL A 190 -21.42 -23.28 -22.59
CA VAL A 190 -21.26 -22.66 -21.26
C VAL A 190 -20.56 -21.32 -21.42
N ASN A 191 -21.29 -20.23 -21.15
CA ASN A 191 -20.81 -18.87 -21.34
C ASN A 191 -20.18 -18.26 -20.07
N TYR A 192 -20.64 -18.70 -18.90
CA TYR A 192 -20.28 -18.13 -17.60
C TYR A 192 -19.84 -19.21 -16.63
N PHE A 193 -18.85 -18.89 -15.81
CA PHE A 193 -18.31 -19.78 -14.79
C PHE A 193 -18.16 -19.03 -13.47
N ALA A 194 -18.65 -19.63 -12.38
CA ALA A 194 -18.18 -19.25 -11.06
C ALA A 194 -16.74 -19.73 -10.89
N ALA A 195 -15.85 -18.87 -10.43
CA ALA A 195 -14.42 -19.14 -10.36
C ALA A 195 -13.78 -18.50 -9.14
N ASP A 196 -12.90 -19.24 -8.48
CA ASP A 196 -12.09 -18.77 -7.35
C ASP A 196 -10.97 -19.79 -7.04
N VAL A 197 -10.15 -19.57 -6.01
CA VAL A 197 -8.98 -20.41 -5.70
C VAL A 197 -9.16 -21.25 -4.42
N ASN A 198 -8.59 -22.46 -4.42
CA ASN A 198 -8.45 -23.38 -3.27
C ASN A 198 -9.74 -23.79 -2.56
N CYS A 199 -10.88 -23.82 -3.27
CA CYS A 199 -12.19 -24.12 -2.68
C CYS A 199 -12.98 -25.17 -3.47
N CYS A 200 -12.27 -26.02 -4.22
CA CYS A 200 -12.85 -27.16 -4.89
C CYS A 200 -12.02 -28.41 -4.63
N GLU A 201 -12.68 -29.55 -4.69
CA GLU A 201 -12.01 -30.85 -4.71
C GLU A 201 -11.66 -31.22 -6.15
N PRO A 202 -10.71 -32.14 -6.38
CA PRO A 202 -10.43 -32.66 -7.71
C PRO A 202 -11.69 -33.22 -8.37
N ARG A 203 -12.26 -32.48 -9.34
CA ARG A 203 -13.45 -32.85 -10.13
C ARG A 203 -14.75 -33.00 -9.32
N ARG A 204 -14.83 -32.46 -8.11
CA ARG A 204 -16.04 -32.48 -7.27
C ARG A 204 -16.13 -31.21 -6.45
N SER A 205 -17.36 -30.85 -6.06
CA SER A 205 -17.72 -29.83 -5.07
C SER A 205 -17.04 -28.46 -5.26
N PHE A 206 -17.83 -27.44 -5.58
CA PHE A 206 -17.38 -26.05 -5.58
C PHE A 206 -17.98 -25.34 -4.36
N LEU A 207 -17.14 -24.96 -3.40
CA LEU A 207 -17.53 -24.42 -2.09
C LEU A 207 -17.20 -22.93 -1.94
N CYS A 208 -16.91 -22.24 -3.04
CA CYS A 208 -16.58 -20.83 -3.00
C CYS A 208 -17.80 -19.91 -2.92
N GLY A 209 -17.61 -18.76 -2.28
CA GLY A 209 -18.64 -17.74 -2.14
C GLY A 209 -19.90 -18.27 -1.44
N ASP A 210 -21.07 -17.77 -1.85
CA ASP A 210 -22.36 -18.10 -1.24
C ASP A 210 -23.04 -19.34 -1.86
N THR A 211 -22.26 -20.32 -2.35
CA THR A 211 -22.79 -21.56 -2.96
C THR A 211 -23.80 -22.32 -2.11
N ALA A 212 -23.69 -22.24 -0.77
CA ALA A 212 -24.62 -22.87 0.16
C ALA A 212 -25.99 -22.17 0.24
N LYS A 213 -26.10 -20.93 -0.24
CA LYS A 213 -27.34 -20.14 -0.17
C LYS A 213 -28.11 -20.30 -1.48
N ALA A 214 -29.31 -20.88 -1.41
CA ALA A 214 -30.16 -21.10 -2.58
C ALA A 214 -30.57 -19.80 -3.31
N SER A 215 -30.53 -18.65 -2.62
CA SER A 215 -30.81 -17.33 -3.18
C SER A 215 -29.60 -16.66 -3.85
N ALA A 216 -28.40 -17.26 -3.78
CA ALA A 216 -27.21 -16.69 -4.41
C ALA A 216 -27.28 -16.86 -5.92
N ARG A 217 -27.28 -15.72 -6.63
CA ARG A 217 -27.34 -15.63 -8.10
C ARG A 217 -26.62 -14.41 -8.66
N THR A 218 -25.77 -13.78 -7.86
CA THR A 218 -25.04 -12.59 -8.26
C THR A 218 -23.59 -12.96 -8.52
N GLY A 219 -23.14 -12.72 -9.74
CA GLY A 219 -21.77 -12.90 -10.19
C GLY A 219 -21.01 -11.59 -10.19
N VAL A 220 -19.98 -11.50 -9.34
CA VAL A 220 -19.02 -10.40 -9.36
C VAL A 220 -17.92 -10.74 -10.37
N VAL A 221 -17.84 -10.00 -11.47
CA VAL A 221 -17.00 -10.36 -12.62
C VAL A 221 -15.51 -10.29 -12.27
N LEU A 222 -14.77 -11.33 -12.62
CA LEU A 222 -13.32 -11.34 -12.48
C LEU A 222 -12.69 -10.59 -13.67
N PRO A 223 -11.92 -9.52 -13.41
CA PRO A 223 -11.30 -8.76 -14.48
C PRO A 223 -10.30 -9.59 -15.28
N SER A 224 -10.35 -9.46 -16.61
CA SER A 224 -9.32 -10.02 -17.50
C SER A 224 -8.13 -9.07 -17.71
N LYS A 225 -8.30 -7.77 -17.46
CA LYS A 225 -7.32 -6.73 -17.84
C LYS A 225 -7.15 -5.58 -16.83
N SER A 226 -7.68 -5.69 -15.61
CA SER A 226 -7.58 -4.58 -14.63
C SER A 226 -6.15 -4.40 -14.09
N SER A 227 -5.37 -5.48 -14.01
CA SER A 227 -3.97 -5.47 -13.63
C SER A 227 -3.25 -6.69 -14.19
N VAL A 228 -1.91 -6.69 -14.14
CA VAL A 228 -1.09 -7.86 -14.56
C VAL A 228 -1.49 -9.12 -13.78
N HIS A 229 -1.70 -8.98 -12.47
CA HIS A 229 -2.12 -10.08 -11.60
C HIS A 229 -3.53 -10.58 -11.93
N ALA A 230 -4.44 -9.67 -12.30
CA ALA A 230 -5.79 -10.05 -12.72
C ALA A 230 -5.75 -10.82 -14.05
N ALA A 231 -4.96 -10.37 -15.02
CA ALA A 231 -4.79 -11.05 -16.30
C ALA A 231 -4.22 -12.47 -16.13
N GLU A 232 -3.14 -12.62 -15.34
CA GLU A 232 -2.56 -13.94 -15.05
C GLU A 232 -3.57 -14.87 -14.37
N ARG A 233 -4.33 -14.36 -13.40
CA ARG A 233 -5.39 -15.12 -12.72
C ARG A 233 -6.49 -15.54 -13.70
N TRP A 234 -6.90 -14.65 -14.60
CA TRP A 234 -7.89 -14.95 -15.63
C TRP A 234 -7.42 -16.07 -16.56
N ASP A 235 -6.17 -16.03 -17.01
CA ASP A 235 -5.58 -17.08 -17.87
C ASP A 235 -5.59 -18.45 -17.20
N HIS A 236 -5.36 -18.52 -15.90
CA HIS A 236 -5.45 -19.76 -15.14
C HIS A 236 -6.88 -20.31 -15.06
N PHE A 237 -7.88 -19.45 -14.87
CA PHE A 237 -9.28 -19.87 -14.92
C PHE A 237 -9.71 -20.29 -16.32
N PHE A 238 -9.22 -19.61 -17.36
CA PHE A 238 -9.46 -19.99 -18.74
C PHE A 238 -8.89 -21.38 -19.07
N LYS A 239 -7.67 -21.68 -18.63
CA LYS A 239 -7.09 -23.03 -18.74
C LYS A 239 -7.94 -24.09 -18.02
N ALA A 240 -8.46 -23.78 -16.83
CA ALA A 240 -9.38 -24.68 -16.13
C ALA A 240 -10.68 -24.89 -16.93
N ALA A 241 -11.22 -23.84 -17.54
CA ALA A 241 -12.42 -23.93 -18.37
C ALA A 241 -12.20 -24.76 -19.65
N GLN A 242 -11.05 -24.61 -20.30
CA GLN A 242 -10.66 -25.43 -21.45
C GLN A 242 -10.59 -26.92 -21.07
N GLN A 243 -9.90 -27.26 -19.99
CA GLN A 243 -9.83 -28.64 -19.51
C GLN A 243 -11.21 -29.19 -19.13
N ALA A 244 -12.06 -28.37 -18.53
CA ALA A 244 -13.41 -28.80 -18.15
C ALA A 244 -14.28 -29.04 -19.40
N ALA A 245 -14.13 -28.19 -20.42
CA ALA A 245 -14.81 -28.36 -21.70
C ALA A 245 -14.42 -29.67 -22.39
N GLU A 246 -13.14 -30.04 -22.38
CA GLU A 246 -12.68 -31.32 -22.91
C GLU A 246 -13.22 -32.53 -22.12
N VAL A 247 -13.28 -32.43 -20.79
CA VAL A 247 -13.74 -33.52 -19.91
C VAL A 247 -15.25 -33.72 -20.00
N TYR A 248 -16.02 -32.63 -20.07
CA TYR A 248 -17.48 -32.66 -20.01
C TYR A 248 -18.18 -32.47 -21.37
N GLY A 249 -17.41 -32.28 -22.45
CA GLY A 249 -17.94 -32.11 -23.81
C GLY A 249 -18.64 -30.76 -24.03
N TRP A 250 -18.15 -29.69 -23.39
CA TRP A 250 -18.74 -28.36 -23.56
C TRP A 250 -18.15 -27.59 -24.73
N GLN A 251 -18.97 -26.70 -25.29
CA GLN A 251 -18.52 -25.69 -26.24
C GLN A 251 -18.25 -24.38 -25.48
N LEU A 252 -16.98 -23.96 -25.51
CA LEU A 252 -16.51 -22.77 -24.82
C LEU A 252 -16.48 -21.58 -25.80
N PRO A 253 -17.02 -20.41 -25.45
CA PRO A 253 -16.80 -19.20 -26.25
C PRO A 253 -15.33 -18.77 -26.19
N GLU A 254 -14.90 -17.91 -27.13
CA GLU A 254 -13.54 -17.36 -27.12
C GLU A 254 -13.25 -16.53 -25.86
N ARG A 255 -14.28 -15.86 -25.30
CA ARG A 255 -14.19 -15.00 -24.12
C ARG A 255 -15.29 -15.36 -23.10
N PRO A 256 -15.14 -16.47 -22.35
CA PRO A 256 -16.05 -16.78 -21.27
C PRO A 256 -15.90 -15.74 -20.14
N ILE A 257 -16.98 -15.49 -19.42
CA ILE A 257 -16.95 -14.59 -18.26
C ILE A 257 -16.82 -15.43 -16.98
N PHE A 258 -15.80 -15.10 -16.20
CA PHE A 258 -15.61 -15.68 -14.87
C PHE A 258 -16.18 -14.74 -13.83
N VAL A 259 -16.90 -15.29 -12.85
CA VAL A 259 -17.51 -14.53 -11.76
C VAL A 259 -17.18 -15.16 -10.41
N ARG A 260 -17.14 -14.36 -9.36
CA ARG A 260 -17.24 -14.88 -7.99
C ARG A 260 -18.72 -14.90 -7.59
N TRP A 261 -19.16 -15.99 -6.98
CA TRP A 261 -20.58 -16.26 -6.76
C TRP A 261 -21.05 -15.80 -5.38
N PHE A 262 -22.01 -14.87 -5.34
CA PHE A 262 -22.50 -14.26 -4.11
C PHE A 262 -24.02 -14.12 -4.09
N GLN A 263 -24.57 -13.95 -2.89
CA GLN A 263 -25.93 -13.50 -2.68
C GLN A 263 -26.05 -11.97 -2.81
N ASP A 264 -25.03 -11.24 -2.36
CA ASP A 264 -25.00 -9.78 -2.37
C ASP A 264 -23.63 -9.29 -2.83
N ALA A 265 -23.64 -8.44 -3.88
CA ALA A 265 -22.43 -7.86 -4.44
C ALA A 265 -21.87 -6.70 -3.60
N GLU A 266 -22.72 -6.02 -2.81
CA GLU A 266 -22.29 -4.87 -2.00
C GLU A 266 -21.28 -5.28 -0.92
N GLY A 267 -21.47 -6.45 -0.31
CA GLY A 267 -20.53 -7.02 0.65
C GLY A 267 -19.13 -7.22 0.07
N VAL A 268 -19.02 -7.60 -1.21
CA VAL A 268 -17.73 -7.80 -1.89
C VAL A 268 -17.01 -6.48 -2.14
N GLN A 269 -17.75 -5.44 -2.53
CA GLN A 269 -17.17 -4.11 -2.70
C GLN A 269 -16.65 -3.56 -1.37
N SER A 270 -17.40 -3.77 -0.29
CA SER A 270 -16.98 -3.36 1.06
C SER A 270 -15.71 -4.09 1.50
N GLU A 271 -15.62 -5.40 1.25
CA GLU A 271 -14.45 -6.20 1.59
C GLU A 271 -13.20 -5.74 0.82
N LEU A 272 -13.30 -5.52 -0.50
CA LEU A 272 -12.17 -5.03 -1.32
C LEU A 272 -11.68 -3.66 -0.85
N LEU A 273 -12.59 -2.75 -0.53
CA LEU A 273 -12.24 -1.44 0.03
C LEU A 273 -11.55 -1.59 1.38
N HIS A 274 -12.11 -2.42 2.26
CA HIS A 274 -11.55 -2.67 3.60
C HIS A 274 -10.13 -3.23 3.51
N GLN A 275 -9.92 -4.25 2.68
CA GLN A 275 -8.61 -4.87 2.47
C GLN A 275 -7.58 -3.88 1.94
N GLY A 276 -7.92 -3.08 0.92
CA GLY A 276 -7.00 -2.09 0.39
C GLY A 276 -6.71 -0.94 1.37
N LEU A 277 -7.67 -0.53 2.21
CA LEU A 277 -7.44 0.44 3.28
C LEU A 277 -6.54 -0.11 4.38
N VAL A 278 -6.75 -1.36 4.79
CA VAL A 278 -5.90 -2.06 5.78
C VAL A 278 -4.47 -2.18 5.26
N GLU A 279 -4.28 -2.65 4.04
CA GLU A 279 -2.95 -2.75 3.42
C GLU A 279 -2.27 -1.37 3.34
N THR A 280 -3.01 -0.32 2.94
CA THR A 280 -2.50 1.06 2.92
C THR A 280 -2.03 1.49 4.32
N PHE A 281 -2.82 1.22 5.36
CA PHE A 281 -2.46 1.57 6.73
C PHE A 281 -1.20 0.83 7.19
N VAL A 282 -1.12 -0.48 6.92
CA VAL A 282 0.04 -1.31 7.24
C VAL A 282 1.31 -0.77 6.58
N GLN A 283 1.25 -0.42 5.29
CA GLN A 283 2.40 0.12 4.55
C GLN A 283 2.80 1.52 5.03
N CYS A 284 1.84 2.37 5.41
CA CYS A 284 2.12 3.68 6.01
C CYS A 284 2.79 3.56 7.38
N PHE A 285 2.35 2.60 8.21
CA PHE A 285 2.95 2.31 9.50
C PHE A 285 4.35 1.70 9.37
N ALA A 286 4.54 0.74 8.47
CA ALA A 286 5.85 0.17 8.15
C ALA A 286 6.82 1.25 7.66
N GLY A 287 6.36 2.18 6.82
CA GLY A 287 7.12 3.35 6.39
C GLY A 287 7.53 4.27 7.55
N LEU A 288 6.67 4.46 8.57
CA LEU A 288 7.01 5.21 9.78
C LEU A 288 8.12 4.52 10.57
N CYS A 289 7.98 3.22 10.81
CA CYS A 289 9.00 2.44 11.50
C CYS A 289 10.35 2.51 10.78
N ALA A 290 10.35 2.38 9.45
CA ALA A 290 11.55 2.52 8.63
C ALA A 290 12.17 3.93 8.75
N ALA A 291 11.35 4.99 8.70
CA ALA A 291 11.82 6.36 8.86
C ALA A 291 12.45 6.61 10.23
N VAL A 292 11.85 6.08 11.31
CA VAL A 292 12.40 6.16 12.68
C VAL A 292 13.76 5.47 12.75
N ILE A 293 13.86 4.22 12.27
CA ILE A 293 15.11 3.45 12.31
C ILE A 293 16.22 4.16 11.53
N VAL A 294 15.92 4.61 10.31
CA VAL A 294 16.91 5.28 9.45
C VAL A 294 17.31 6.63 10.03
N ALA A 295 16.36 7.43 10.54
CA ALA A 295 16.67 8.72 11.15
C ALA A 295 17.54 8.58 12.40
N MET A 296 17.23 7.62 13.28
CA MET A 296 18.05 7.32 14.46
C MET A 296 19.46 6.89 14.07
N TRP A 297 19.58 6.00 13.09
CA TRP A 297 20.87 5.52 12.60
C TRP A 297 21.70 6.67 11.97
N LEU A 298 21.08 7.50 11.14
CA LEU A 298 21.73 8.66 10.52
C LEU A 298 22.16 9.70 11.56
N HIS A 299 21.29 10.01 12.51
CA HIS A 299 21.62 10.94 13.60
C HIS A 299 22.79 10.42 14.44
N TRP A 300 22.77 9.13 14.81
CA TRP A 300 23.85 8.51 15.55
C TRP A 300 25.17 8.55 14.78
N SER A 301 25.16 8.15 13.50
CA SER A 301 26.36 8.15 12.64
C SER A 301 26.96 9.55 12.48
N LEU A 302 26.13 10.58 12.31
CA LEU A 302 26.57 11.97 12.20
C LEU A 302 27.14 12.50 13.52
N SER A 303 26.50 12.17 14.66
CA SER A 303 26.99 12.54 15.98
C SER A 303 28.38 11.95 16.26
N TYR A 304 28.59 10.69 15.88
CA TYR A 304 29.87 10.00 16.00
C TYR A 304 30.95 10.67 15.13
N TYR A 305 30.65 10.95 13.86
CA TYR A 305 31.58 11.62 12.94
C TYR A 305 32.01 13.02 13.44
N VAL A 306 31.06 13.80 13.96
CA VAL A 306 31.35 15.14 14.50
C VAL A 306 32.23 15.07 15.75
N GLN A 307 32.00 14.08 16.63
CA GLN A 307 32.84 13.88 17.81
C GLN A 307 34.27 13.50 17.40
N ASP A 308 34.43 12.53 16.51
CA ASP A 308 35.75 12.08 16.04
C ASP A 308 36.57 13.22 15.42
N LYS A 309 35.94 14.02 14.54
CA LYS A 309 36.59 15.20 13.95
C LYS A 309 37.06 16.21 15.01
N LYS A 310 36.25 16.47 16.04
CA LYS A 310 36.64 17.36 17.15
C LYS A 310 37.84 16.81 17.95
N HIS A 311 37.89 15.50 18.16
CA HIS A 311 39.04 14.86 18.82
C HIS A 311 40.31 14.99 17.98
N ALA A 312 40.21 14.76 16.66
CA ALA A 312 41.33 14.93 15.73
C ALA A 312 41.85 16.38 15.69
N ASP A 313 40.96 17.37 15.64
CA ASP A 313 41.33 18.79 15.62
C ASP A 313 42.00 19.24 16.94
N ARG A 314 41.50 18.76 18.09
CA ARG A 314 42.14 19.00 19.40
C ARG A 314 43.53 18.39 19.48
N GLY A 315 43.71 17.18 18.95
CA GLY A 315 45.02 16.52 18.89
C GLY A 315 46.03 17.33 18.07
N ARG A 316 45.62 17.84 16.89
CA ARG A 316 46.47 18.71 16.06
C ARG A 316 46.82 20.03 16.74
N ALA A 317 45.85 20.68 17.40
CA ALA A 317 46.08 21.92 18.12
C ALA A 317 46.96 21.74 19.38
N ALA A 318 46.94 20.57 20.00
CA ALA A 318 47.86 20.22 21.08
C ALA A 318 49.28 20.00 20.55
N ALA A 319 49.44 19.22 19.46
CA ALA A 319 50.74 18.96 18.85
C ALA A 319 51.44 20.26 18.38
N SER A 320 50.70 21.19 17.78
CA SER A 320 51.23 22.49 17.33
C SER A 320 51.77 23.37 18.46
N ARG A 321 51.32 23.19 19.71
CA ARG A 321 51.79 23.97 20.87
C ARG A 321 53.12 23.48 21.43
N TYR A 322 53.54 22.26 21.10
CA TYR A 322 54.83 21.72 21.54
C TYR A 322 55.97 22.01 20.55
N THR A 323 55.65 22.49 19.34
CA THR A 323 56.63 22.76 18.28
C THR A 323 57.07 24.24 18.17
N THR A 324 56.59 25.10 19.07
CA THR A 324 56.95 26.54 19.18
C THR A 324 57.62 26.80 20.51
#